data_AF-A0A9E4I8B2-F1
#
_entry.id   AF-A0A9E4I8B2-F1
#
_cell.length_a   1.000
_cell.length_b   1.000
_cell.length_c   1.000
_cell.angle_alpha   90.00
_cell.angle_beta   90.00
_cell.angle_gamma   90.00
#
_symmetry.space_group_name_H-M   'P 1'
#
loop_
_entity.id
_entity.type
_entity.pdbx_description
1 polymer ?
#
loop_
_entity_poly.entity_id
_entity_poly.type
_entity_poly.pdbx_seq_one_letter_code
_entity_poly.pdbx_strand_id
1 'polypeptide(L)'
;MELISIISGAVAAFAFGSIWYMVLSRPWMKASGLTETEMKRKNPTPFIIAFVCVLIVSFMMQYLQAQLVVLDPIQGTLTGLAVGLFIVVPWVATNYTFGRRPKSLILIDGTYAAVGCGIIGAVQGFF
;
A
#
# COMPACT_ATOMS: atom_id res chain seq x y z
N MET A 1 -20.78 4.84 -9.48
CA MET A 1 -19.39 5.16 -9.85
C MET A 1 -18.45 4.95 -8.67
N GLU A 2 -18.77 5.49 -7.49
CA GLU A 2 -18.00 5.30 -6.24
C GLU A 2 -17.52 3.87 -5.95
N LEU A 3 -18.42 2.87 -5.99
CA LEU A 3 -18.02 1.48 -5.68
C LEU A 3 -17.01 0.92 -6.69
N ILE A 4 -17.16 1.27 -7.98
CA ILE A 4 -16.23 0.84 -9.04
C ILE A 4 -14.87 1.52 -8.82
N SER A 5 -14.86 2.81 -8.48
CA SER A 5 -13.65 3.57 -8.13
C SER A 5 -12.88 2.91 -6.98
N ILE A 6 -13.58 2.60 -5.89
CA ILE A 6 -12.99 1.98 -4.69
C ILE A 6 -12.41 0.60 -5.00
N ILE A 7 -13.18 -0.27 -5.67
CA ILE A 7 -12.71 -1.61 -6.02
C ILE A 7 -11.53 -1.54 -6.99
N SER A 8 -11.59 -0.66 -8.00
CA SER A 8 -10.52 -0.50 -8.99
C SER A 8 -9.23 -0.01 -8.35
N GLY A 9 -9.29 0.98 -7.45
CA GLY A 9 -8.14 1.46 -6.70
C GLY A 9 -7.52 0.37 -5.82
N ALA A 10 -8.35 -0.42 -5.13
CA ALA A 10 -7.88 -1.53 -4.30
C ALA A 10 -7.18 -2.62 -5.12
N VAL A 11 -7.77 -3.01 -6.25
CA VAL A 11 -7.19 -4.02 -7.16
C VAL A 11 -5.87 -3.53 -7.75
N ALA A 12 -5.79 -2.28 -8.20
CA ALA A 12 -4.57 -1.71 -8.76
C ALA A 12 -3.43 -1.68 -7.73
N ALA A 13 -3.71 -1.23 -6.49
CA ALA A 13 -2.72 -1.20 -5.42
C ALA A 13 -2.30 -2.61 -4.96
N PHE A 14 -3.23 -3.57 -4.93
CA PHE A 14 -2.92 -4.96 -4.60
C PHE A 14 -2.03 -5.63 -5.66
N ALA A 15 -2.33 -5.39 -6.95
CA ALA A 15 -1.51 -5.86 -8.06
C ALA A 15 -0.11 -5.24 -8.01
N PHE A 16 -0.03 -3.92 -7.74
CA PHE A 16 1.24 -3.24 -7.50
C PHE A 16 2.03 -3.87 -6.34
N GLY A 17 1.38 -4.11 -5.20
CA GLY A 17 2.04 -4.76 -4.05
C GLY A 17 2.61 -6.13 -4.40
N SER A 18 1.85 -6.94 -5.15
CA SER A 18 2.31 -8.25 -5.62
C SER A 18 3.57 -8.13 -6.49
N ILE A 19 3.60 -7.17 -7.41
CA ILE A 19 4.77 -6.91 -8.26
C ILE A 19 5.94 -6.37 -7.44
N TRP A 20 5.69 -5.41 -6.54
CA TRP A 20 6.70 -4.78 -5.69
C TRP A 20 7.46 -5.81 -4.85
N TYR A 21 6.73 -6.67 -4.13
CA TYR A 21 7.32 -7.70 -3.29
C TYR A 21 7.91 -8.87 -4.08
N MET A 22 7.45 -9.11 -5.32
CA MET A 22 8.09 -10.06 -6.23
C MET A 22 9.48 -9.56 -6.68
N VAL A 23 9.55 -8.30 -7.14
CA VAL A 23 10.79 -7.66 -7.61
C VAL A 23 11.80 -7.49 -6.48
N LEU A 24 11.35 -7.05 -5.29
CA LEU A 24 12.19 -6.84 -4.11
C LEU A 24 12.23 -8.05 -3.16
N SER A 25 11.85 -9.23 -3.64
CA SER A 25 11.75 -10.45 -2.81
C SER A 25 13.02 -10.75 -2.03
N ARG A 26 14.19 -10.74 -2.68
CA ARG A 26 15.49 -11.03 -2.05
C ARG A 26 15.85 -10.06 -0.91
N PRO A 27 15.92 -8.73 -1.14
CA PRO A 27 16.24 -7.79 -0.06
C PRO A 27 15.17 -7.76 1.04
N TRP A 28 13.89 -7.92 0.69
CA TRP A 28 12.80 -7.98 1.65
C TRP A 28 12.89 -9.23 2.54
N MET A 29 13.10 -10.43 1.98
CA MET A 29 13.26 -11.67 2.76
C MET A 29 14.47 -11.59 3.70
N LYS A 30 15.61 -11.09 3.20
CA LYS A 30 16.82 -10.90 4.02
C LYS A 30 16.57 -9.98 5.20
N ALA A 31 15.85 -8.89 5.00
CA ALA A 31 15.54 -7.92 6.05
C ALA A 31 14.45 -8.41 7.01
N SER A 32 13.48 -9.18 6.52
CA SER A 32 12.42 -9.80 7.31
C SER A 32 12.90 -11.00 8.12
N GLY A 33 14.08 -11.56 7.79
CA GLY A 33 14.60 -12.78 8.39
C GLY A 33 13.84 -14.03 7.95
N LEU A 34 13.12 -13.97 6.83
CA LEU A 34 12.31 -15.06 6.29
C LEU A 34 13.12 -15.88 5.29
N THR A 35 12.96 -17.20 5.36
CA THR A 35 13.55 -18.15 4.41
C THR A 35 12.59 -18.43 3.25
N GLU A 36 13.13 -18.83 2.09
CA GLU A 36 12.30 -19.24 0.95
C GLU A 36 11.38 -20.43 1.30
N THR A 37 11.82 -21.32 2.19
CA THR A 37 11.06 -22.47 2.66
C THR A 37 9.82 -22.06 3.45
N GLU A 38 9.91 -21.01 4.26
CA GLU A 38 8.77 -20.47 5.00
C GLU A 38 7.78 -19.78 4.06
N MET A 39 8.27 -19.10 3.02
CA MET A 39 7.43 -18.43 2.00
C MET A 39 6.71 -19.42 1.07
N LYS A 40 7.28 -20.60 0.81
CA LYS A 40 6.65 -21.64 -0.01
C LYS A 40 5.45 -22.32 0.68
N ARG A 41 5.24 -22.09 1.98
CA ARG A 41 4.08 -22.62 2.69
C ARG A 41 2.80 -21.95 2.15
N LYS A 42 1.90 -22.75 1.59
CA LYS A 42 0.60 -22.29 1.08
C LYS A 42 -0.31 -21.87 2.24
N ASN A 43 -0.20 -20.62 2.68
CA ASN A 43 -1.15 -19.99 3.59
C ASN A 43 -1.77 -18.78 2.88
N PRO A 44 -3.04 -18.84 2.44
CA PRO A 44 -3.69 -17.72 1.74
C PRO A 44 -4.07 -16.57 2.68
N THR A 45 -4.08 -16.81 3.99
CA THR A 45 -4.58 -15.85 4.99
C THR A 45 -3.94 -14.46 4.91
N PRO A 46 -2.60 -14.31 4.78
CA PRO A 46 -1.99 -12.97 4.66
C PRO A 46 -2.45 -12.21 3.41
N PHE A 47 -2.71 -12.92 2.30
CA PHE A 47 -3.19 -12.29 1.06
C PHE A 47 -4.63 -11.81 1.19
N ILE A 48 -5.49 -12.58 1.83
CA ILE A 48 -6.88 -12.19 2.11
C ILE A 48 -6.91 -10.97 3.02
N ILE A 49 -6.14 -10.99 4.10
CA ILE A 49 -6.03 -9.87 5.04
C ILE A 49 -5.50 -8.63 4.31
N ALA A 50 -4.44 -8.76 3.51
CA ALA A 50 -3.87 -7.65 2.76
C ALA A 50 -4.88 -7.04 1.77
N PHE A 51 -5.65 -7.88 1.06
CA PHE A 51 -6.68 -7.41 0.13
C PHE A 51 -7.82 -6.68 0.84
N VAL A 52 -8.29 -7.19 1.99
CA VAL A 52 -9.31 -6.51 2.79
C VAL A 52 -8.77 -5.18 3.34
N CYS A 53 -7.54 -5.14 3.85
CA CYS A 53 -6.94 -3.91 4.35
C CYS A 53 -6.78 -2.86 3.24
N VAL A 54 -6.31 -3.23 2.05
CA VAL A 54 -6.17 -2.26 0.94
C VAL A 54 -7.53 -1.80 0.42
N LEU A 55 -8.57 -2.63 0.48
CA LEU A 55 -9.94 -2.23 0.17
C LEU A 55 -10.46 -1.17 1.15
N ILE A 56 -10.19 -1.34 2.45
CA ILE A 56 -10.54 -0.35 3.49
C ILE A 56 -9.78 0.96 3.26
N VAL A 57 -8.48 0.88 2.96
CA VAL A 57 -7.67 2.07 2.63
C VAL A 57 -8.22 2.77 1.39
N SER A 58 -8.57 2.02 0.34
CA SER A 58 -9.18 2.55 -0.88
C SER A 58 -10.51 3.26 -0.59
N PHE A 59 -11.38 2.66 0.21
CA PHE A 59 -12.63 3.28 0.66
C PHE A 59 -12.39 4.60 1.38
N MET A 60 -11.46 4.63 2.34
CA MET A 60 -11.17 5.84 3.10
C MET A 60 -10.52 6.92 2.22
N MET A 61 -9.69 6.52 1.23
CA MET A 61 -9.10 7.43 0.27
C MET A 61 -10.17 8.10 -0.61
N GLN A 62 -11.17 7.34 -1.07
CA GLN A 62 -12.29 7.88 -1.84
C GLN A 62 -13.05 8.94 -1.01
N TYR A 63 -13.35 8.63 0.25
CA TYR A 63 -13.97 9.59 1.17
C TYR A 63 -13.13 10.86 1.34
N LEU A 64 -11.82 10.72 1.58
CA LEU A 64 -10.92 11.86 1.76
C LEU A 64 -10.85 12.74 0.51
N GLN A 65 -10.70 12.14 -0.68
CA GLN A 65 -10.64 12.87 -1.95
C GLN A 65 -11.94 13.62 -2.24
N ALA A 66 -13.10 13.04 -1.91
CA ALA A 66 -14.39 13.72 -2.01
C ALA A 66 -14.48 14.95 -1.09
N GLN A 67 -13.94 14.87 0.14
CA GLN A 67 -13.91 16.02 1.06
C GLN A 67 -12.94 17.12 0.59
N LEU A 68 -11.83 16.72 -0.05
CA LEU A 68 -10.83 17.64 -0.59
C LEU A 68 -11.20 18.20 -1.98
N VAL A 69 -12.33 17.78 -2.56
CA VAL A 69 -12.78 18.15 -3.90
C VAL A 69 -11.70 17.88 -4.95
N VAL A 70 -11.11 16.69 -4.87
CA VAL A 70 -10.14 16.21 -5.88
C VAL A 70 -10.90 15.75 -7.11
N LEU A 71 -10.56 16.30 -8.28
CA LEU A 71 -11.33 16.12 -9.51
C LEU A 71 -10.57 15.42 -10.65
N ASP A 72 -9.26 15.23 -10.51
CA ASP A 72 -8.43 14.66 -11.56
C ASP A 72 -7.38 13.66 -11.05
N PRO A 73 -6.87 12.75 -11.91
CA PRO A 73 -5.92 11.71 -11.50
C PRO A 73 -4.60 12.24 -10.96
N ILE A 74 -4.15 13.43 -11.38
CA ILE A 74 -2.88 13.99 -10.91
C ILE A 74 -3.04 14.46 -9.47
N GLN A 75 -4.10 15.22 -9.19
CA GLN A 75 -4.45 15.62 -7.83
C GLN A 75 -4.70 14.41 -6.93
N GLY A 76 -5.36 13.37 -7.45
CA GLY A 76 -5.57 12.12 -6.73
C GLY A 76 -4.26 11.40 -6.39
N THR A 77 -3.35 11.33 -7.35
CA THR A 77 -1.99 10.78 -7.14
C THR A 77 -1.26 11.55 -6.04
N LEU A 78 -1.26 12.89 -6.11
CA LEU A 78 -0.56 13.74 -5.14
C LEU A 78 -1.17 13.61 -3.74
N THR A 79 -2.50 13.58 -3.63
CA THR A 79 -3.21 13.35 -2.36
C THR A 79 -2.88 11.98 -1.78
N GLY A 80 -2.94 10.93 -2.60
CA GLY A 80 -2.59 9.57 -2.20
C GLY A 80 -1.14 9.45 -1.74
N LEU A 81 -0.20 10.03 -2.51
CA LEU A 81 1.22 10.07 -2.13
C LEU A 81 1.43 10.84 -0.82
N ALA A 82 0.73 11.96 -0.61
CA ALA A 82 0.83 12.73 0.62
C ALA A 82 0.34 11.92 1.84
N VAL A 83 -0.79 11.23 1.72
CA VAL A 83 -1.28 10.32 2.77
C VAL A 83 -0.27 9.21 3.03
N GLY A 84 0.21 8.54 1.99
CA GLY A 84 1.16 7.45 2.14
C GLY A 84 2.48 7.91 2.76
N LEU A 85 3.06 9.01 2.27
CA LEU A 85 4.37 9.51 2.68
C LEU A 85 4.36 10.22 4.04
N PHE A 86 3.33 11.01 4.35
CA PHE A 86 3.29 11.84 5.55
C PHE A 86 2.41 11.27 6.67
N ILE A 87 1.61 10.23 6.41
CA ILE A 87 0.79 9.56 7.44
C ILE A 87 1.23 8.11 7.61
N VAL A 88 1.21 7.31 6.53
CA VAL A 88 1.45 5.86 6.65
C VAL A 88 2.93 5.55 6.94
N VAL A 89 3.86 6.15 6.20
CA VAL A 89 5.30 5.92 6.37
C VAL A 89 5.80 6.25 7.79
N PRO A 90 5.46 7.41 8.41
CA PRO A 90 5.85 7.69 9.80
C PRO A 90 5.32 6.65 10.79
N TRP A 91 4.09 6.18 10.59
CA TRP A 91 3.48 5.15 11.45
C TRP A 91 4.22 3.81 11.32
N VAL A 92 4.53 3.39 10.08
CA VAL A 92 5.35 2.21 9.81
C VAL A 92 6.74 2.33 10.43
N ALA A 93 7.40 3.48 10.25
CA ALA A 93 8.72 3.75 10.81
C ALA A 93 8.71 3.65 12.34
N THR A 94 7.68 4.19 12.98
CA THR A 94 7.50 4.11 14.44
C THR A 94 7.35 2.66 14.90
N ASN A 95 6.44 1.90 14.28
CA ASN A 95 6.22 0.50 14.65
C ASN A 95 7.46 -0.38 14.41
N TYR A 96 8.21 -0.12 13.35
CA TYR A 96 9.39 -0.91 13.00
C TYR A 96 10.58 -0.58 13.89
N THR A 97 10.76 0.69 14.26
CA THR A 97 11.82 1.09 15.20
C THR A 97 11.58 0.54 16.59
N PHE A 98 10.36 0.63 17.14
CA PHE A 98 10.00 -0.02 18.40
C PHE A 98 10.10 -1.55 18.32
N GLY A 99 9.70 -2.14 17.20
CA GLY A 99 9.84 -3.56 16.93
C GLY A 99 11.26 -4.04 16.62
N ARG A 100 12.27 -3.15 16.71
CA ARG A 100 13.69 -3.44 16.37
C ARG A 100 13.88 -4.08 14.99
N ARG A 101 12.99 -3.77 14.04
CA ARG A 101 13.08 -4.21 12.65
C ARG A 101 14.17 -3.40 11.93
N PRO A 102 14.88 -3.99 10.96
CA PRO A 102 15.93 -3.28 10.24
C PRO A 102 15.36 -2.10 9.45
N LYS A 103 16.13 -1.01 9.38
CA LYS A 103 15.74 0.23 8.67
C LYS A 103 15.46 0.02 7.18
N SER A 104 16.02 -1.03 6.57
CA SER A 104 15.73 -1.41 5.19
C SER A 104 14.25 -1.79 4.99
N LEU A 105 13.58 -2.36 6.00
CA LEU A 105 12.14 -2.63 5.90
C LEU A 105 11.31 -1.35 5.92
N ILE A 106 11.73 -0.31 6.65
CA ILE A 106 11.06 1.00 6.60
C ILE A 106 11.12 1.56 5.18
N LEU A 107 12.26 1.42 4.50
CA LEU A 107 12.40 1.88 3.13
C LEU A 107 11.55 1.05 2.16
N ILE A 108 11.58 -0.28 2.26
CA ILE A 108 10.84 -1.17 1.35
C ILE A 108 9.32 -1.04 1.56
N ASP A 109 8.86 -1.21 2.80
CA ASP A 109 7.44 -1.25 3.14
C ASP A 109 6.84 0.16 3.20
N GLY A 110 7.64 1.16 3.58
CA GLY A 110 7.23 2.56 3.52
C GLY A 110 7.08 3.07 2.10
N THR A 111 8.02 2.76 1.19
CA THR A 111 7.88 3.14 -0.23
C THR A 111 6.70 2.43 -0.88
N TYR A 112 6.50 1.14 -0.57
CA TYR A 112 5.30 0.41 -0.97
C TYR A 112 4.02 1.12 -0.52
N ALA A 113 3.93 1.52 0.76
CA ALA A 113 2.77 2.22 1.28
C ALA A 113 2.55 3.57 0.60
N ALA A 114 3.60 4.36 0.40
CA ALA A 114 3.53 5.65 -0.26
C ALA A 114 3.01 5.52 -1.70
N VAL A 115 3.66 4.69 -2.51
CA VAL A 115 3.31 4.48 -3.91
C VAL A 115 1.94 3.81 -4.04
N GLY A 116 1.62 2.84 -3.18
CA GLY A 116 0.32 2.18 -3.14
C GLY A 116 -0.82 3.15 -2.91
N CYS A 117 -0.69 4.06 -1.93
CA CYS A 117 -1.68 5.13 -1.71
C CYS A 117 -1.77 6.09 -2.91
N GLY A 118 -0.64 6.43 -3.53
CA GLY A 118 -0.61 7.21 -4.78
C GLY A 118 -1.37 6.55 -5.93
N ILE A 119 -1.20 5.24 -6.13
CA ILE A 119 -1.91 4.45 -7.15
C ILE A 119 -3.40 4.42 -6.89
N ILE A 120 -3.82 4.21 -5.63
CA ILE A 120 -5.24 4.29 -5.25
C ILE A 120 -5.79 5.65 -5.65
N GLY A 121 -5.12 6.72 -5.25
CA GLY A 121 -5.55 8.09 -5.53
C GLY A 121 -5.65 8.38 -7.03
N ALA A 122 -4.65 7.96 -7.80
CA ALA A 122 -4.61 8.09 -9.25
C ALA A 122 -5.80 7.40 -9.93
N VAL A 123 -6.07 6.15 -9.56
CA VAL A 123 -7.15 5.35 -10.15
C VAL A 123 -8.51 5.96 -9.82
N GLN A 124 -8.69 6.43 -8.60
CA GLN A 124 -9.94 7.04 -8.16
C GLN A 124 -10.23 8.37 -8.88
N GLY A 125 -9.20 9.16 -9.20
CA GLY A 125 -9.37 10.42 -9.94
C GLY A 125 -9.82 10.29 -11.40
N PHE A 126 -9.99 9.07 -11.92
CA PHE A 126 -10.60 8.83 -13.24
C PHE A 126 -12.13 8.67 -13.19
N PHE A 127 -12.74 8.61 -12.00
CA PHE A 127 -14.17 8.41 -11.79
C PHE A 127 -14.83 9.67 -11.25
#